data_AF-A0A1M6ZJC1-F1
#
_entry.id   AF-A0A1M6ZJC1-F1
#
_cell.length_a   1.000
_cell.length_b   1.000
_cell.length_c   1.000
_cell.angle_alpha   90.00
_cell.angle_beta   90.00
_cell.angle_gamma   90.00
#
_symmetry.space_group_name_H-M   'P 1'
#
loop_
_entity.id
_entity.type
_entity.pdbx_description
1 polymer ?
#
loop_
_entity_poly.entity_id
_entity_poly.type
_entity_poly.pdbx_seq_one_letter_code
_entity_poly.pdbx_strand_id
1 'polypeptide(L)'
;MIYKKYLEGQSLNDIADLLTKMRVRTIRGNTRWNGSSIRVILTNEKYIGDAIAQKTFTVDYLLKERRKNKGELPQYYVQNLHEPIISKELYYLVQQERKRRACLKKKKYVRRRGRIRRKIFWKICAV
;
A
#
# COMPACT_ATOMS: atom_id res chain seq x y z
N MET A 1 -7.98 -11.34 8.97
CA MET A 1 -9.19 -11.22 8.12
C MET A 1 -8.93 -10.45 6.81
N ILE A 2 -8.54 -9.17 6.85
CA ILE A 2 -8.38 -8.31 5.65
C ILE A 2 -7.38 -8.89 4.64
N TYR A 3 -6.20 -9.31 5.10
CA TYR A 3 -5.15 -9.86 4.23
C TYR A 3 -5.58 -11.16 3.53
N LYS A 4 -6.23 -12.08 4.25
CA LYS A 4 -6.74 -13.35 3.69
C LYS A 4 -7.76 -13.08 2.58
N LYS A 5 -8.76 -12.22 2.84
CA LYS A 5 -9.75 -11.80 1.83
C LYS A 5 -9.14 -11.17 0.59
N TYR A 6 -8.05 -10.41 0.76
CA TYR A 6 -7.33 -9.85 -0.38
C TYR A 6 -6.66 -10.94 -1.24
N LEU A 7 -6.02 -11.93 -0.59
CA LEU A 7 -5.42 -13.09 -1.25
C LEU A 7 -6.46 -14.00 -1.93
N GLU A 8 -7.67 -14.11 -1.37
CA GLU A 8 -8.82 -14.80 -1.96
C GLU A 8 -9.33 -14.15 -3.27
N GLY A 9 -8.78 -13.01 -3.67
CA GLY A 9 -9.12 -12.35 -4.94
C GLY A 9 -10.01 -11.13 -4.81
N GLN A 10 -10.53 -10.82 -3.61
CA GLN A 10 -11.44 -9.70 -3.42
C GLN A 10 -10.78 -8.36 -3.76
N SER A 11 -11.56 -7.40 -4.28
CA SER A 11 -11.07 -6.06 -4.55
C SER A 11 -10.97 -5.23 -3.26
N LEU A 12 -10.20 -4.15 -3.31
CA LEU A 12 -10.07 -3.24 -2.15
C LEU A 12 -11.41 -2.62 -1.74
N ASN A 13 -12.30 -2.40 -2.72
CA ASN A 13 -13.63 -1.83 -2.46
C ASN A 13 -14.57 -2.89 -1.89
N ASP A 14 -14.54 -4.12 -2.42
CA ASP A 14 -15.38 -5.20 -1.89
C ASP A 14 -15.06 -5.48 -0.41
N ILE A 15 -13.78 -5.43 -0.05
CA ILE A 15 -13.35 -5.59 1.35
C ILE A 15 -13.83 -4.40 2.21
N ALA A 16 -13.79 -3.18 1.67
CA ALA A 16 -14.30 -2.00 2.38
C ALA A 16 -15.82 -2.08 2.58
N ASP A 17 -16.56 -2.51 1.57
CA ASP A 17 -18.01 -2.70 1.65
C ASP A 17 -18.36 -3.81 2.63
N LEU A 18 -17.59 -4.91 2.64
CA LEU A 18 -17.74 -5.99 3.61
C LEU A 18 -17.54 -5.50 5.05
N LEU A 19 -16.50 -4.71 5.32
CA LEU A 19 -16.27 -4.12 6.65
C LEU A 19 -17.37 -3.14 7.07
N THR A 20 -17.88 -2.37 6.10
CA THR A 20 -18.99 -1.44 6.32
C THR A 20 -20.28 -2.21 6.65
N LYS A 21 -20.56 -3.32 5.95
CA LYS A 21 -21.69 -4.21 6.23
C LYS A 21 -21.59 -4.89 7.60
N MET A 22 -20.38 -5.28 8.00
CA MET A 22 -20.10 -5.83 9.33
C MET A 22 -20.17 -4.78 10.46
N ARG A 23 -20.51 -3.51 10.15
CA ARG A 23 -20.60 -2.39 11.10
C ARG A 23 -19.31 -2.13 11.89
N VAL A 24 -18.16 -2.49 11.33
CA VAL A 24 -16.85 -2.20 11.93
C VAL A 24 -16.55 -0.71 11.74
N ARG A 25 -16.26 0.01 12.84
CA ARG A 25 -15.89 1.43 12.76
C ARG A 25 -14.41 1.58 12.44
N THR A 26 -14.05 2.63 11.70
CA THR A 26 -12.65 3.01 11.52
C THR A 26 -12.07 3.61 12.81
N ILE A 27 -10.74 3.73 12.89
CA ILE A 27 -10.04 4.34 14.03
C ILE A 27 -10.53 5.76 14.32
N ARG A 28 -10.96 6.50 13.29
CA ARG A 28 -11.52 7.87 13.42
C ARG A 28 -13.02 7.90 13.72
N GLY A 29 -13.64 6.76 13.96
CA GLY A 29 -15.09 6.65 14.22
C GLY A 29 -15.98 6.65 12.98
N ASN A 30 -15.42 6.76 11.77
CA ASN A 30 -16.23 6.71 10.55
C ASN A 30 -16.85 5.33 10.36
N THR A 31 -18.11 5.32 9.92
CA THR A 31 -18.93 4.12 9.66
C THR A 31 -18.67 3.53 8.28
N ARG A 32 -18.26 4.34 7.30
CA ARG A 32 -17.96 3.89 5.93
C ARG A 32 -16.47 3.67 5.74
N TRP A 33 -16.12 2.50 5.21
CA TRP A 33 -14.75 2.20 4.80
C TRP A 33 -14.50 2.62 3.36
N ASN A 34 -13.25 2.98 3.06
CA ASN A 34 -12.79 3.29 1.71
C ASN A 34 -11.64 2.33 1.35
N GLY A 35 -11.59 1.90 0.08
CA GLY A 35 -10.49 1.10 -0.46
C GLY A 35 -9.11 1.76 -0.30
N SER A 36 -9.03 3.10 -0.18
CA SER A 36 -7.79 3.80 0.18
C SER A 36 -7.28 3.43 1.58
N SER A 37 -8.18 3.27 2.55
CA SER A 37 -7.86 2.86 3.91
C SER A 37 -7.36 1.42 3.96
N ILE A 38 -8.04 0.52 3.23
CA ILE A 38 -7.60 -0.87 3.06
C ILE A 38 -6.20 -0.92 2.42
N ARG A 39 -5.95 -0.10 1.39
CA ARG A 39 -4.65 -0.03 0.75
C ARG A 39 -3.53 0.34 1.72
N VAL A 40 -3.77 1.33 2.58
CA VAL A 40 -2.81 1.77 3.62
C VAL A 40 -2.53 0.63 4.59
N ILE A 41 -3.58 -0.09 5.03
CA ILE A 41 -3.42 -1.26 5.91
C ILE A 41 -2.51 -2.29 5.24
N LEU A 42 -2.81 -2.65 3.99
CA LEU A 42 -2.05 -3.67 3.25
C LEU A 42 -0.63 -3.23 2.85
N THR A 43 -0.22 -1.95 2.98
CA THR A 43 1.15 -1.48 2.70
C THR A 43 1.98 -1.22 3.94
N ASN A 44 1.37 -1.25 5.12
CA ASN A 44 2.05 -0.75 6.30
C ASN A 44 2.93 -1.84 6.90
N GLU A 45 4.23 -1.57 6.94
CA GLU A 45 5.26 -2.49 7.43
C GLU A 45 5.14 -2.70 8.95
N LYS A 46 4.48 -1.77 9.65
CA LYS A 46 4.20 -1.92 11.08
C LYS A 46 3.44 -3.21 11.41
N TYR A 47 2.65 -3.74 10.49
CA TYR A 47 1.93 -4.99 10.77
C TYR A 47 2.84 -6.23 10.83
N ILE A 48 4.07 -6.17 10.29
CA ILE A 48 5.07 -7.25 10.35
C ILE A 48 6.13 -7.04 11.42
N GLY A 49 5.96 -6.06 12.30
CA GLY A 49 6.94 -5.75 13.34
C GLY A 49 7.99 -4.71 12.93
N ASP A 50 8.06 -4.34 11.64
CA ASP A 50 9.10 -3.47 11.10
C ASP A 50 8.65 -1.99 11.04
N ALA A 51 9.61 -1.06 11.06
CA ALA A 51 9.34 0.37 11.01
C ALA A 51 10.33 1.11 10.10
N ILE A 52 9.81 2.09 9.35
CA ILE A 52 10.63 3.05 8.61
C ILE A 52 10.49 4.42 9.30
N ALA A 53 11.61 4.95 9.76
CA ALA A 53 11.69 6.32 10.26
C ALA A 53 11.78 7.32 9.10
N GLN A 54 11.32 8.56 9.33
CA GLN A 54 11.51 9.68 8.41
C GLN A 54 10.91 9.49 6.99
N LYS A 55 9.76 8.80 6.89
CA LYS A 55 8.97 8.70 5.62
C LYS A 55 8.55 10.06 5.05
N THR A 56 8.51 11.09 5.89
CA THR A 56 8.14 12.46 5.53
C THR A 56 9.04 13.43 6.28
N PHE A 57 9.39 14.55 5.65
CA PHE A 57 10.16 15.62 6.26
C PHE A 57 9.49 16.98 6.02
N THR A 58 9.85 17.96 6.83
CA THR A 58 9.43 19.36 6.65
C THR A 58 10.43 20.04 5.73
N VAL A 59 9.96 20.61 4.62
CA VAL A 59 10.83 21.29 3.63
C VAL A 59 11.23 22.66 4.16
N ASP A 60 10.23 23.47 4.51
CA ASP A 60 10.42 24.83 5.01
C ASP A 60 9.79 24.97 6.39
N TYR A 61 10.57 25.50 7.33
CA TYR A 61 10.13 25.72 8.71
C TYR A 61 9.02 26.78 8.82
N LEU A 62 9.08 27.83 7.98
CA LEU A 62 8.09 28.91 7.91
C LEU A 62 6.75 28.42 7.36
N LEU A 63 6.78 27.70 6.24
CA LEU A 63 5.58 27.25 5.53
C LEU A 63 4.99 25.96 6.14
N LYS A 64 5.74 25.29 7.03
CA LYS A 64 5.40 23.98 7.63
C LYS A 64 5.01 22.94 6.58
N GLU A 65 5.52 23.06 5.35
CA GLU A 65 5.20 22.15 4.26
C GLU A 65 5.83 20.79 4.53
N ARG A 66 4.99 19.74 4.59
CA ARG A 66 5.44 18.36 4.77
C ARG A 66 5.47 17.64 3.43
N ARG A 67 6.64 17.11 3.07
CA ARG A 67 6.83 16.32 1.84
C ARG A 67 7.19 14.88 2.19
N LYS A 68 6.83 13.94 1.29
CA LYS A 68 7.28 12.55 1.37
C LYS A 68 8.76 12.48 1.00
N ASN A 69 9.53 11.77 1.82
CA ASN A 69 10.94 11.54 1.55
C ASN A 69 11.06 10.47 0.44
N LYS A 70 11.66 10.86 -0.69
CA LYS A 70 11.99 10.02 -1.84
C LYS A 70 13.50 9.75 -1.95
N GLY A 71 14.26 10.12 -0.93
CA GLY A 71 15.71 10.03 -0.88
C GLY A 71 16.40 11.37 -0.63
N GLU A 72 15.65 12.45 -0.36
CA GLU A 72 16.23 13.75 -0.01
C GLU A 72 16.94 13.73 1.35
N LEU A 73 16.47 12.88 2.28
CA LEU A 73 17.07 12.68 3.60
C LEU A 73 17.24 11.18 3.87
N PRO A 74 18.18 10.78 4.75
CA PRO A 74 18.32 9.38 5.13
C PRO A 74 17.02 8.83 5.71
N GLN A 75 16.68 7.59 5.34
CA GLN A 75 15.57 6.83 5.91
C GLN A 75 16.14 5.61 6.62
N TYR A 76 15.72 5.39 7.87
CA TYR A 76 16.20 4.27 8.67
C TYR A 76 15.13 3.18 8.69
N TYR A 77 15.53 1.97 8.29
CA TYR A 77 14.70 0.77 8.40
C TYR A 77 15.07 0.00 9.66
N VAL A 78 14.12 -0.14 10.57
CA VAL A 78 14.28 -0.88 11.83
C VAL A 78 13.45 -2.15 11.74
N GLN A 79 14.11 -3.29 11.92
CA GLN A 79 13.45 -4.59 11.93
C GLN A 79 13.01 -4.97 13.34
N ASN A 80 11.87 -5.66 13.46
CA ASN A 80 11.38 -6.25 14.71
C ASN A 80 11.31 -5.25 15.89
N LEU A 81 10.75 -4.06 15.66
CA LEU A 81 10.56 -3.04 16.69
C LEU A 81 9.51 -3.44 17.75
N HIS A 82 8.52 -4.24 17.34
CA HIS A 82 7.41 -4.70 18.18
C HIS A 82 6.87 -6.02 17.65
N GLU A 83 6.03 -6.68 18.45
CA GLU A 83 5.40 -7.93 18.10
C GLU A 83 4.58 -7.81 16.80
N PRO A 84 4.82 -8.68 15.81
CA PRO A 84 4.12 -8.63 14.54
C PRO A 84 2.64 -9.02 14.70
N ILE A 85 1.74 -8.22 14.11
CA ILE A 85 0.30 -8.54 14.04
C ILE A 85 0.03 -9.62 12.99
N ILE A 86 0.86 -9.70 11.94
CA ILE A 86 0.80 -10.73 10.90
C ILE A 86 2.18 -11.29 10.58
N SER A 87 2.24 -12.51 10.06
CA SER A 87 3.49 -13.09 9.60
C SER A 87 4.08 -12.31 8.42
N LYS A 88 5.42 -12.24 8.38
CA LYS A 88 6.17 -11.61 7.28
C LYS A 88 5.81 -12.24 5.93
N GLU A 89 5.70 -13.57 5.90
CA GLU A 89 5.31 -14.34 4.71
C GLU A 89 3.99 -13.85 4.11
N LEU A 90 2.95 -13.74 4.93
CA LEU A 90 1.61 -13.35 4.49
C LEU A 90 1.60 -11.90 3.98
N TYR A 91 2.39 -11.01 4.58
CA TYR A 91 2.57 -9.65 4.09
C TYR A 91 3.23 -9.62 2.71
N TYR A 92 4.34 -10.36 2.52
CA TYR A 92 5.06 -10.40 1.25
C TYR A 92 4.25 -11.03 0.13
N LEU A 93 3.48 -12.08 0.41
CA LEU A 93 2.53 -12.66 -0.54
C LEU A 93 1.51 -11.63 -1.04
N VAL A 94 0.96 -10.81 -0.12
CA VAL A 94 0.08 -9.71 -0.50
C VAL A 94 0.80 -8.66 -1.36
N GLN A 95 2.04 -8.31 -1.05
CA GLN A 95 2.79 -7.36 -1.89
C GLN A 95 3.03 -7.90 -3.30
N GLN A 96 3.36 -9.18 -3.44
CA GLN A 96 3.52 -9.85 -4.73
C GLN A 96 2.21 -9.82 -5.52
N GLU A 97 1.09 -10.19 -4.89
CA GLU A 97 -0.22 -10.19 -5.53
C GLU A 97 -0.63 -8.77 -5.97
N ARG A 98 -0.33 -7.75 -5.16
CA ARG A 98 -0.54 -6.34 -5.52
C ARG A 98 0.27 -5.92 -6.74
N LYS A 99 1.56 -6.27 -6.78
CA LYS A 99 2.43 -6.01 -7.94
C LYS A 99 1.89 -6.70 -9.20
N ARG A 100 1.49 -7.98 -9.08
CA ARG A 100 0.89 -8.76 -10.17
C ARG A 100 -0.37 -8.08 -10.73
N ARG A 101 -1.33 -7.70 -9.87
CA ARG A 101 -2.55 -6.99 -10.28
C ARG A 101 -2.25 -5.64 -10.94
N ALA A 102 -1.25 -4.91 -10.45
CA ALA A 102 -0.83 -3.64 -11.06
C ALA A 102 -0.23 -3.85 -12.47
N CYS A 103 0.59 -4.87 -12.67
CA CYS A 103 1.15 -5.22 -13.99
C CYS A 103 0.04 -5.65 -14.97
N LEU A 104 -0.96 -6.42 -14.53
CA LEU A 104 -2.11 -6.81 -15.38
C LEU A 104 -2.94 -5.62 -15.85
N LYS A 105 -3.26 -4.68 -14.96
CA LYS A 105 -4.00 -3.46 -15.32
C LYS A 105 -3.25 -2.64 -16.37
N LYS A 106 -1.92 -2.55 -16.27
CA LYS A 106 -1.06 -1.87 -17.25
C LYS A 106 -1.07 -2.57 -18.61
N LYS A 107 -0.99 -3.90 -18.67
CA LYS A 107 -1.11 -4.67 -19.93
C LYS A 107 -2.43 -4.40 -20.66
N LYS A 108 -3.56 -4.37 -19.92
CA LYS A 108 -4.89 -4.05 -20.47
C LYS A 108 -4.96 -2.62 -21.04
N TYR A 109 -4.31 -1.67 -20.37
CA TYR A 109 -4.26 -0.27 -20.80
C TYR A 109 -3.38 -0.08 -22.05
N VAL A 110 -2.20 -0.70 -22.10
CA VAL A 110 -1.29 -0.66 -23.25
C VAL A 110 -1.92 -1.33 -24.48
N ARG A 111 -2.69 -2.42 -24.31
CA ARG A 111 -3.47 -3.01 -25.41
C ARG A 111 -4.56 -2.08 -25.94
N ARG A 112 -5.16 -1.23 -25.09
CA ARG A 112 -6.26 -0.32 -25.46
C ARG A 112 -5.80 0.99 -26.10
N ARG A 113 -4.63 1.52 -25.71
CA ARG A 113 -4.00 2.68 -26.37
C ARG A 113 -2.81 2.20 -27.17
N GLY A 114 -3.04 1.88 -28.44
CA GLY A 114 -1.96 1.63 -29.39
C GLY A 114 -0.91 2.76 -29.33
N ARG A 115 0.38 2.36 -29.42
CA ARG A 115 1.58 3.19 -29.67
C ARG A 115 1.50 4.65 -29.17
N ILE A 116 2.17 5.00 -28.07
CA ILE A 116 2.94 6.27 -27.91
C ILE A 116 3.65 6.29 -26.53
N ARG A 117 4.97 6.62 -26.59
CA ARG A 117 5.98 6.85 -25.53
C ARG A 117 6.50 5.65 -24.71
N ARG A 118 7.47 4.95 -25.32
CA ARG A 118 8.29 3.84 -24.81
C ARG A 118 9.33 4.17 -23.70
N LYS A 119 9.24 5.29 -22.96
CA LYS A 119 10.36 5.71 -22.07
C LYS A 119 10.24 5.40 -20.57
N ILE A 120 9.21 4.67 -20.10
CA ILE A 120 9.06 4.29 -18.68
C ILE A 120 8.72 2.78 -18.55
N PHE A 121 9.34 1.96 -19.41
CA PHE A 121 8.85 0.60 -19.70
C PHE A 121 9.28 -0.48 -18.68
N TRP A 122 10.31 -0.26 -17.84
CA TRP A 122 11.02 -1.40 -17.20
C TRP A 122 11.13 -1.45 -15.66
N LYS A 123 10.67 -0.47 -14.88
CA LYS A 123 10.99 -0.45 -13.42
C LYS A 123 10.03 -1.18 -12.48
N ILE A 124 8.83 -1.60 -12.92
CA ILE A 124 7.77 -2.07 -11.99
C ILE A 124 7.44 -3.57 -12.13
N CYS A 125 7.82 -4.23 -13.22
CA CYS A 125 7.52 -5.65 -13.44
C CYS A 125 8.79 -6.52 -13.61
N ALA A 126 9.98 -6.01 -13.29
CA ALA A 126 11.28 -6.68 -13.49
C ALA A 126 12.08 -6.91 -12.18
N VAL A 127 11.39 -6.94 -11.03
CA VAL A 127 11.95 -7.42 -9.74
C VAL A 127 10.90 -8.23 -9.00
#